data_AF-A0A401YUM3-F1
#
_entry.id   AF-A0A401YUM3-F1
#
_cell.length_a   1.000
_cell.length_b   1.000
_cell.length_c   1.000
_cell.angle_alpha   90.00
_cell.angle_beta   90.00
_cell.angle_gamma   90.00
#
_symmetry.space_group_name_H-M   'P 1'
#
loop_
_entity.id
_entity.type
_entity.pdbx_description
1 polymer ?
#
loop_
_entity_poly.entity_id
_entity_poly.type
_entity_poly.pdbx_seq_one_letter_code
_entity_poly.pdbx_strand_id
1 'polypeptide(L)'
;MARRLLVGAMETAGVDREIAMEIGLALSEACANVVEHARGGPYSEYQIRAGITGDCCRVEIIDGGPGFPVERLRGLSAMAGPGAENGRGLMLIRAMTDHVQLSNHPRRGAVLRFEKTLRWRKDALVPVS
;
A
#
# COMPACT_ATOMS: atom_id res chain seq x y z
N MET A 1 -10.36 -4.87 -7.78
CA MET A 1 -10.43 -6.32 -7.46
C MET A 1 -9.54 -6.68 -6.27
N ALA A 2 -8.27 -6.27 -6.24
CA ALA A 2 -7.31 -6.61 -5.18
C ALA A 2 -7.77 -6.31 -3.74
N ARG A 3 -8.39 -5.15 -3.49
CA ARG A 3 -8.97 -4.80 -2.18
C ARG A 3 -9.87 -5.89 -1.60
N ARG A 4 -10.83 -6.39 -2.38
CA ARG A 4 -11.81 -7.37 -1.89
C ARG A 4 -11.12 -8.70 -1.53
N LEU A 5 -10.15 -9.12 -2.34
CA LEU A 5 -9.39 -10.35 -2.08
C LEU A 5 -8.56 -10.24 -0.79
N LEU A 6 -7.84 -9.12 -0.62
CA LEU A 6 -7.03 -8.91 0.58
C LEU A 6 -7.88 -8.84 1.85
N VAL A 7 -8.98 -8.07 1.81
CA VAL A 7 -9.90 -7.95 2.95
C VAL A 7 -10.52 -9.31 3.29
N GLY A 8 -11.00 -10.08 2.30
CA GLY A 8 -11.56 -11.40 2.54
C GLY A 8 -10.55 -12.39 3.12
N ALA A 9 -9.30 -12.36 2.67
CA ALA A 9 -8.22 -13.17 3.23
C ALA A 9 -7.92 -12.79 4.70
N MET A 10 -7.90 -11.50 5.02
CA MET A 10 -7.71 -11.00 6.39
C MET A 10 -8.85 -11.38 7.32
N GLU A 11 -10.10 -11.24 6.87
CA GLU A 11 -11.27 -11.65 7.63
C GLU A 11 -11.25 -13.15 7.95
N THR A 12 -10.87 -13.96 6.96
CA THR A 12 -10.69 -15.42 7.09
C THR A 12 -9.55 -15.77 8.05
N ALA A 13 -8.45 -15.02 8.02
CA ALA A 13 -7.33 -15.19 8.96
C ALA A 13 -7.67 -14.75 10.40
N GLY A 14 -8.76 -14.00 10.60
CA GLY A 14 -9.17 -13.50 11.91
C GLY A 14 -8.60 -12.13 12.26
N VAL A 15 -8.16 -11.35 11.27
CA VAL A 15 -7.79 -9.94 11.48
C VAL A 15 -9.05 -9.14 11.88
N ASP A 16 -8.86 -8.16 12.75
CA ASP A 16 -9.88 -7.21 13.16
C ASP A 16 -10.44 -6.45 11.95
N ARG A 17 -11.77 -6.27 11.91
CA ARG A 17 -12.46 -5.75 10.74
C ARG A 17 -12.06 -4.31 10.41
N GLU A 18 -11.84 -3.50 11.43
CA GLU A 18 -11.41 -2.10 11.23
C GLU A 18 -10.04 -2.05 10.56
N ILE A 19 -9.07 -2.81 11.09
CA ILE A 19 -7.71 -2.91 10.50
C ILE A 19 -7.76 -3.44 9.07
N ALA A 20 -8.55 -4.48 8.80
CA ALA A 20 -8.69 -5.02 7.44
C ALA A 20 -9.26 -3.96 6.47
N MET A 21 -10.21 -3.14 6.93
CA MET A 21 -10.81 -2.07 6.12
C MET A 21 -9.84 -0.91 5.86
N GLU A 22 -9.04 -0.52 6.85
CA GLU A 22 -7.95 0.47 6.72
C GLU A 22 -6.93 0.01 5.67
N ILE A 23 -6.43 -1.22 5.78
CA ILE A 23 -5.48 -1.78 4.82
C ILE A 23 -6.10 -1.87 3.41
N GLY A 24 -7.38 -2.25 3.34
CA GLY A 24 -8.10 -2.28 2.07
C GLY A 24 -8.23 -0.91 1.42
N LEU A 25 -8.40 0.16 2.19
CA LEU A 25 -8.45 1.53 1.69
C LEU A 25 -7.06 2.02 1.26
N ALA A 26 -6.03 1.80 2.09
CA ALA A 26 -4.64 2.09 1.73
C ALA A 26 -4.22 1.40 0.42
N LEU A 27 -4.63 0.13 0.21
CA LEU A 27 -4.37 -0.59 -1.03
C LEU A 27 -5.06 0.07 -2.24
N SER A 28 -6.32 0.50 -2.11
CA SER A 28 -7.03 1.19 -3.19
C SER A 28 -6.32 2.48 -3.60
N GLU A 29 -5.94 3.31 -2.63
CA GLU A 29 -5.21 4.56 -2.87
C GLU A 29 -3.84 4.29 -3.50
N ALA A 30 -3.14 3.26 -3.01
CA ALA A 30 -1.84 2.87 -3.54
C ALA A 30 -1.95 2.38 -5.01
N CYS A 31 -2.98 1.61 -5.34
CA CYS A 31 -3.26 1.20 -6.72
C CYS A 31 -3.61 2.39 -7.62
N ALA A 32 -4.42 3.34 -7.13
CA ALA A 32 -4.77 4.55 -7.88
C ALA A 32 -3.52 5.38 -8.19
N ASN A 33 -2.67 5.60 -7.17
CA ASN A 33 -1.39 6.31 -7.31
C ASN A 33 -0.46 5.66 -8.34
N VAL A 34 -0.43 4.33 -8.38
CA VAL A 34 0.39 3.55 -9.31
C VAL A 34 -0.17 3.58 -10.73
N VAL A 35 -1.48 3.41 -10.92
CA VAL A 35 -2.14 3.45 -12.24
C VAL A 35 -2.04 4.83 -12.87
N GLU A 36 -2.22 5.91 -12.10
CA GLU A 36 -2.02 7.27 -12.59
C GLU A 36 -0.57 7.50 -13.05
N HIS A 37 0.39 6.89 -12.35
CA HIS A 37 1.81 7.04 -12.63
C HIS A 37 2.31 6.17 -13.79
N ALA A 38 1.73 4.99 -13.98
CA ALA A 38 2.04 4.11 -15.10
C ALA A 38 1.57 4.65 -16.45
N ARG A 39 0.73 5.70 -16.49
CA ARG A 39 0.30 6.36 -17.73
C ARG A 39 1.51 6.97 -18.45
N GLY A 40 1.96 6.30 -19.52
CA GLY A 40 3.08 6.74 -20.37
C GLY A 40 4.28 5.79 -20.42
N GLY A 41 4.27 4.69 -19.65
CA GLY A 41 5.26 3.63 -19.76
C GLY A 41 4.88 2.55 -20.79
N PRO A 42 5.85 1.80 -21.36
CA PRO A 42 5.60 0.72 -22.32
C PRO A 42 4.92 -0.51 -21.70
N TYR A 43 4.84 -0.59 -20.37
CA TYR A 43 4.22 -1.67 -19.62
C TYR A 43 3.07 -1.13 -18.77
N SER A 44 1.85 -1.55 -19.07
CA SER A 44 0.61 -1.18 -18.35
C SER A 44 0.25 -2.12 -17.20
N GLU A 45 1.05 -3.16 -16.97
CA GLU A 45 0.83 -4.13 -15.92
C GLU A 45 1.57 -3.72 -14.63
N TYR A 46 0.86 -3.80 -13.51
CA TYR A 46 1.42 -3.65 -12.18
C TYR A 46 1.18 -4.91 -11.35
N GLN A 47 2.13 -5.25 -10.49
CA GLN A 47 2.07 -6.40 -9.59
C GLN A 47 1.76 -5.94 -8.17
N ILE A 48 0.81 -6.61 -7.51
CA ILE A 48 0.57 -6.45 -6.06
C ILE A 48 1.09 -7.71 -5.35
N ARG A 49 1.81 -7.51 -4.25
CA ARG A 49 2.20 -8.55 -3.30
C ARG A 49 1.71 -8.13 -1.92
N ALA A 50 0.98 -9.02 -1.26
CA ALA A 50 0.55 -8.82 0.12
C ALA A 50 0.89 -10.07 0.93
N GLY A 51 1.42 -9.88 2.13
CA GLY A 51 1.77 -10.97 3.02
C GLY A 51 1.61 -10.57 4.47
N ILE A 52 1.19 -11.53 5.29
CA ILE A 52 1.14 -11.40 6.74
C ILE A 52 2.33 -12.16 7.32
N THR A 53 3.08 -11.53 8.22
CA THR A 53 4.20 -12.15 8.94
C THR A 53 4.11 -11.71 10.39
N GLY A 54 3.84 -12.66 11.29
CA GLY A 54 3.52 -12.34 12.68
C GLY A 54 2.28 -11.44 12.75
N ASP A 55 2.41 -10.30 13.41
CA ASP A 55 1.41 -9.25 13.53
C ASP A 55 1.57 -8.14 12.47
N CYS A 56 2.36 -8.33 11.42
CA CYS A 56 2.55 -7.31 10.40
C CYS A 56 1.95 -7.74 9.06
N CYS A 57 1.12 -6.88 8.46
CA CYS A 57 0.77 -6.98 7.06
C CYS A 57 1.67 -6.04 6.25
N ARG A 58 2.39 -6.61 5.28
CA ARG A 58 3.18 -5.87 4.30
C ARG A 58 2.52 -5.96 2.94
N VAL A 59 2.33 -4.81 2.30
CA VAL A 59 1.85 -4.70 0.93
C VAL A 59 2.89 -3.99 0.08
N GLU A 60 3.12 -4.52 -1.10
CA GLU A 60 4.04 -3.99 -2.10
C GLU A 60 3.35 -3.93 -3.46
N ILE A 61 3.42 -2.79 -4.11
CA ILE A 61 2.91 -2.57 -5.46
C ILE A 61 4.08 -2.14 -6.33
N ILE A 62 4.26 -2.84 -7.46
CA ILE A 62 5.36 -2.65 -8.40
C ILE A 62 4.75 -2.34 -9.77
N ASP A 63 5.15 -1.24 -10.39
CA ASP A 63 4.76 -0.91 -11.77
C ASP A 63 5.97 -0.73 -12.69
N GLY A 64 5.84 -1.16 -13.93
CA GLY A 64 6.86 -0.98 -14.97
C GLY A 64 6.92 0.45 -15.55
N GLY A 65 6.33 1.44 -14.88
CA GLY A 65 6.32 2.82 -15.29
C GLY A 65 7.66 3.54 -15.05
N PRO A 66 7.74 4.84 -15.38
CA PRO A 66 8.98 5.62 -15.35
C PRO A 66 9.55 5.85 -13.92
N GLY A 67 8.87 5.39 -12.87
CA GLY A 67 9.26 5.62 -11.48
C GLY A 67 8.78 6.97 -10.93
N PHE A 68 8.56 7.07 -9.62
CA PHE A 68 8.04 8.26 -8.96
C PHE A 68 8.95 9.48 -9.15
N PRO A 69 8.39 10.69 -9.35
CA PRO A 69 9.18 11.92 -9.39
C PRO A 69 9.97 12.10 -8.09
N VAL A 70 11.19 12.65 -8.20
CA VAL A 70 12.08 12.91 -7.04
C VAL A 70 11.38 13.74 -5.96
N GLU A 71 10.55 14.71 -6.35
CA GLU A 71 9.75 15.52 -5.42
C GLU A 71 8.79 14.67 -4.56
N ARG A 72 8.18 13.63 -5.15
CA ARG A 72 7.26 12.71 -4.44
C ARG A 72 8.03 11.78 -3.51
N LEU A 73 9.22 11.31 -3.93
CA LEU A 73 10.14 10.54 -3.09
C LEU A 73 10.59 11.37 -1.87
N ARG A 74 10.90 12.65 -2.07
CA ARG A 74 11.25 13.60 -1.00
C ARG A 74 10.06 13.98 -0.12
N GLY A 75 8.87 14.11 -0.71
CA GLY A 75 7.61 14.36 -0.01
C GLY A 75 7.17 13.22 0.90
N LEU A 76 7.85 12.06 0.88
CA LEU A 76 7.72 11.10 1.97
C LEU A 76 8.52 11.50 3.21
N SER A 77 9.70 12.08 3.03
CA SER A 77 10.55 12.50 4.13
C SER A 77 10.08 13.81 4.77
N ALA A 78 9.29 14.62 4.05
CA ALA A 78 8.74 15.88 4.52
C ALA A 78 7.21 15.80 4.54
N MET A 79 6.57 16.24 5.63
CA MET A 79 5.11 16.39 5.70
C MET A 79 4.65 17.29 4.54
N ALA A 80 4.01 16.73 3.51
CA ALA A 80 3.53 17.47 2.37
C ALA A 80 2.51 18.53 2.85
N GLY A 81 2.72 19.79 2.44
CA GLY A 81 1.84 20.90 2.83
C GLY A 81 0.40 20.75 2.29
N PRO A 82 -0.58 21.46 2.87
CA PRO A 82 -2.02 21.23 2.65
C PRO A 82 -2.56 21.47 1.23
N GLY A 83 -1.73 21.90 0.27
CA GLY A 83 -2.16 22.38 -1.06
C GLY A 83 -1.88 21.44 -2.23
N ALA A 84 -1.30 20.25 -2.03
CA ALA A 84 -0.99 19.34 -3.13
C ALA A 84 -2.22 18.48 -3.50
N GLU A 85 -2.97 18.87 -4.53
CA GLU A 85 -4.09 18.07 -5.06
C GLU A 85 -3.65 16.67 -5.51
N ASN A 86 -2.39 16.51 -5.95
CA ASN A 86 -1.76 15.23 -6.33
C ASN A 86 -1.18 14.42 -5.15
N GLY A 87 -1.60 14.68 -3.90
CA GLY A 87 -1.01 14.08 -2.69
C GLY A 87 -2.00 13.39 -1.74
N ARG A 88 -3.31 13.49 -1.97
CA ARG A 88 -4.35 13.01 -1.03
C ARG A 88 -4.29 11.50 -0.81
N GLY A 89 -4.14 10.71 -1.88
CA GLY A 89 -4.02 9.26 -1.76
C GLY A 89 -2.82 8.84 -0.90
N LEU A 90 -1.68 9.53 -1.03
CA LEU A 90 -0.50 9.25 -0.21
C LEU A 90 -0.69 9.67 1.26
N MET A 91 -1.39 10.77 1.52
CA MET A 91 -1.76 11.18 2.88
C MET A 91 -2.70 10.16 3.53
N LEU A 92 -3.67 9.61 2.79
CA LEU A 92 -4.56 8.57 3.28
C LEU A 92 -3.80 7.27 3.60
N ILE A 93 -2.90 6.84 2.72
CA ILE A 93 -2.04 5.68 2.98
C ILE A 93 -1.25 5.90 4.27
N ARG A 94 -0.63 7.08 4.45
CA ARG A 94 0.12 7.42 5.67
C ARG A 94 -0.74 7.42 6.93
N ALA A 95 -1.95 7.94 6.85
CA ALA A 95 -2.85 7.98 7.99
C ALA A 95 -3.30 6.58 8.44
N MET A 96 -3.33 5.62 7.50
CA MET A 96 -3.82 4.26 7.74
C MET A 96 -2.71 3.24 8.00
N THR A 97 -1.44 3.58 7.76
CA THR A 97 -0.31 2.64 7.78
C THR A 97 0.78 3.12 8.72
N ASP A 98 1.56 2.19 9.28
CA ASP A 98 2.62 2.53 10.23
C ASP A 98 3.88 2.99 9.48
N HIS A 99 4.14 2.37 8.32
CA HIS A 99 5.25 2.70 7.45
C HIS A 99 4.82 2.75 6.00
N VAL A 100 5.34 3.73 5.26
CA VAL A 100 5.18 3.82 3.81
C VAL A 100 6.52 4.21 3.17
N GLN A 101 6.85 3.54 2.08
CA GLN A 101 8.06 3.76 1.30
C GLN A 101 7.70 3.82 -0.19
N LEU A 102 8.26 4.82 -0.87
CA LEU A 102 8.28 4.90 -2.32
C LEU A 102 9.74 4.76 -2.75
N SER A 103 9.99 3.98 -3.79
CA SER A 103 11.31 3.82 -4.38
C SER A 103 11.19 3.56 -5.87
N ASN A 104 12.26 3.88 -6.61
CA ASN A 104 12.36 3.54 -8.02
C ASN A 104 13.41 2.44 -8.16
N HIS A 105 13.05 1.35 -8.80
CA HIS A 105 13.95 0.24 -9.07
C HIS A 105 14.32 0.22 -10.57
N PRO A 106 15.61 0.22 -10.94
CA PRO A 106 16.06 0.39 -12.32
C PRO A 106 15.46 -0.60 -13.33
N ARG A 107 15.08 -1.80 -12.86
CA ARG A 107 14.49 -2.87 -13.69
C ARG A 107 13.01 -3.15 -13.43
N ARG A 108 12.43 -2.55 -12.39
CA ARG A 108 11.06 -2.86 -11.93
C ARG A 108 10.15 -1.62 -11.88
N GLY A 109 10.67 -0.45 -12.24
CA GLY A 109 9.95 0.82 -12.24
C GLY A 109 9.63 1.33 -10.83
N ALA A 110 8.45 1.87 -10.61
CA ALA A 110 8.06 2.42 -9.31
C ALA A 110 7.63 1.31 -8.34
N VAL A 111 8.04 1.44 -7.08
CA VAL A 111 7.67 0.53 -6.00
C VAL A 111 7.10 1.33 -4.84
N LEU A 112 5.84 1.04 -4.49
CA LEU A 112 5.18 1.55 -3.29
C LEU A 112 5.01 0.39 -2.31
N ARG A 113 5.59 0.54 -1.11
CA ARG A 113 5.44 -0.41 -0.02
C ARG A 113 4.78 0.27 1.17
N PHE A 114 3.87 -0.42 1.82
CA PHE A 114 3.40 -0.01 3.14
C PHE A 114 3.28 -1.21 4.09
N GLU A 115 3.34 -0.90 5.38
CA GLU A 115 3.22 -1.87 6.46
C GLU A 115 2.17 -1.41 7.47
N LYS A 116 1.42 -2.36 8.01
CA LYS A 116 0.43 -2.12 9.04
C LYS A 116 0.43 -3.26 10.05
N THR A 117 0.50 -2.89 11.31
CA THR A 117 0.36 -3.76 12.48
C THR A 117 -1.08 -4.23 12.56
N LEU A 118 -1.23 -5.53 12.71
CA LEU A 118 -2.48 -6.26 12.75
C LEU A 118 -2.97 -6.34 14.18
N ARG A 119 -4.27 -6.12 14.31
CA ARG A 119 -5.02 -6.53 15.48
C ARG A 119 -5.77 -7.79 15.12
N TRP A 120 -5.61 -8.83 15.93
CA TRP A 120 -6.30 -10.10 15.75
C TRP A 120 -7.59 -10.11 16.57
N ARG A 121 -8.64 -10.74 16.02
CA ARG A 121 -9.84 -11.06 16.79
C ARG A 121 -9.50 -12.12 17.84
N LYS A 122 -10.26 -12.14 18.94
CA LYS A 122 -10.04 -13.09 20.05
C LYS A 122 -10.20 -14.56 19.63
N ASP A 123 -10.92 -14.80 18.53
CA ASP A 123 -11.22 -16.11 17.94
C ASP A 123 -10.39 -16.39 16.67
N ALA A 124 -9.30 -15.64 16.43
CA ALA A 124 -8.51 -15.79 15.21
C ALA A 124 -7.87 -17.19 15.10
N LEU A 125 -7.91 -17.73 13.87
CA LEU A 125 -7.40 -19.07 13.54
C LEU A 125 -5.87 -19.13 13.46
N VAL A 126 -5.19 -17.99 13.36
CA VAL A 126 -3.73 -17.91 13.28
C VAL A 126 -3.16 -17.71 14.69
N PRO A 127 -2.34 -18.64 15.21
CA PRO A 127 -1.73 -18.49 16.52
C PRO A 127 -0.72 -17.33 16.47
N VAL A 128 -0.93 -16.32 17.32
CA VAL A 128 0.05 -15.26 17.59
C VAL A 128 1.18 -15.93 18.38
N SER A 129 2.38 -16.00 17.78
CA SER A 129 3.57 -16.58 18.42
C SER A 129 4.21 -15.60 19.39
#